data_AF-A0A527E9K6-F1
#
_entry.id   AF-A0A527E9K6-F1
#
_cell.length_a   1.000
_cell.length_b   1.000
_cell.length_c   1.000
_cell.angle_alpha   90.00
_cell.angle_beta   90.00
_cell.angle_gamma   90.00
#
_symmetry.space_group_name_H-M   'P 1'
#
loop_
_entity.id
_entity.type
_entity.pdbx_description
1 polymer ?
#
loop_
_entity_poly.entity_id
_entity_poly.type
_entity_poly.pdbx_seq_one_letter_code
_entity_poly.pdbx_strand_id
1 'polypeptide(L)'
;MFDPKKLLDDLLGSQIPGTSGTVRDKAGQAVQMAKDNPLAAGALAAVLLGTGAGREVTGAAVKLGGLAAIGGLAYKAYQNYKAGNAPAEAPAAGEPELLPPPKDTAFHPSQAPQGEDEFTLTLIRAMISAAKADGHIDDDERLTIDPDTRAERGYLDLLAGRLGLPDALVDHVEATVSAAKVPAKAGTSPNPRW
;
A
#
# COMPACT_ATOMS: atom_id res chain seq x y z
N MET A 1 -6.61 -20.96 -39.92
CA MET A 1 -5.21 -21.14 -40.38
C MET A 1 -4.47 -19.87 -40.03
N PHE A 2 -3.38 -19.95 -39.27
CA PHE A 2 -2.59 -18.77 -38.91
C PHE A 2 -1.82 -18.28 -40.14
N ASP A 3 -2.00 -17.01 -40.50
CA ASP A 3 -1.25 -16.39 -41.60
C ASP A 3 -0.24 -15.38 -41.03
N PRO A 4 1.01 -15.80 -40.81
CA PRO A 4 2.03 -14.97 -40.18
C PRO A 4 2.36 -13.73 -41.02
N LYS A 5 2.07 -13.74 -42.33
CA LYS A 5 2.26 -12.58 -43.20
C LYS A 5 1.29 -11.46 -42.87
N LYS A 6 0.03 -11.79 -42.56
CA LYS A 6 -0.98 -10.80 -42.17
C LYS A 6 -0.68 -10.17 -40.83
N LEU A 7 -0.23 -10.96 -39.85
CA LEU A 7 0.18 -10.42 -38.54
C LEU A 7 1.36 -9.46 -38.66
N LEU A 8 2.31 -9.78 -39.53
CA LEU A 8 3.47 -8.93 -39.75
C LEU A 8 3.08 -7.63 -40.48
N ASP A 9 2.19 -7.70 -41.48
CA ASP A 9 1.70 -6.50 -42.17
C ASP A 9 0.84 -5.62 -41.26
N ASP A 10 -0.01 -6.19 -40.42
CA ASP A 10 -0.80 -5.44 -39.42
C ASP A 10 0.10 -4.77 -38.38
N LEU A 11 1.14 -5.46 -37.92
CA LEU A 11 2.11 -4.90 -36.98
C LEU A 11 2.95 -3.79 -37.62
N LEU A 12 3.44 -4.01 -38.84
CA LEU A 12 4.28 -3.04 -39.55
C LEU A 12 3.48 -1.82 -40.00
N GLY A 13 2.21 -2.01 -40.34
CA GLY A 13 1.26 -0.94 -40.68
C GLY A 13 0.69 -0.22 -39.45
N SER A 14 0.90 -0.72 -38.24
CA SER A 14 0.41 -0.07 -37.03
C SER A 14 1.09 1.28 -36.81
N GLN A 15 0.28 2.28 -36.48
CA GLN A 15 0.73 3.65 -36.25
C GLN A 15 1.28 3.78 -34.83
N ILE A 16 2.50 4.29 -34.70
CA ILE A 16 3.16 4.40 -33.39
C ILE A 16 2.55 5.59 -32.62
N PRO A 17 1.96 5.37 -31.43
CA PRO A 17 1.34 6.43 -30.64
C PRO A 17 2.31 7.58 -30.36
N GLY A 18 1.87 8.82 -30.57
CA GLY A 18 2.69 10.02 -30.36
C GLY A 18 3.63 10.37 -31.52
N THR A 19 3.59 9.63 -32.64
CA THR A 19 4.32 9.99 -33.86
C THR A 19 3.42 9.91 -35.11
N SER A 20 3.74 10.72 -36.13
CA SER A 20 2.97 10.78 -37.37
C SER A 20 3.34 9.70 -38.40
N GLY A 21 3.73 8.49 -37.99
CA GLY A 21 4.17 7.43 -38.92
C GLY A 21 3.96 6.01 -38.42
N THR A 22 4.04 5.04 -39.33
CA THR A 22 3.91 3.60 -39.01
C THR A 22 5.22 3.01 -38.53
N VAL A 23 5.15 1.82 -37.91
CA VAL A 23 6.34 1.05 -37.51
C VAL A 23 7.27 0.82 -38.71
N ARG A 24 6.71 0.53 -39.89
CA ARG A 24 7.46 0.35 -41.14
C ARG A 24 8.21 1.60 -41.57
N ASP A 25 7.57 2.77 -41.48
CA ASP A 25 8.17 4.05 -41.89
C ASP A 25 9.36 4.42 -40.98
N LYS A 26 9.21 4.20 -39.67
CA LYS A 26 10.28 4.42 -38.70
C LYS A 26 11.43 3.43 -38.85
N ALA A 27 11.13 2.16 -39.13
CA ALA A 27 12.16 1.17 -39.43
C ALA A 27 12.95 1.54 -40.70
N GLY A 28 12.25 1.98 -41.75
CA GLY A 28 12.89 2.48 -42.98
C GLY A 28 13.76 3.71 -42.73
N GLN A 29 13.28 4.66 -41.94
CA GLN A 29 14.03 5.86 -41.54
C GLN A 29 15.29 5.52 -40.72
N ALA A 30 15.21 4.54 -39.81
CA ALA A 30 16.35 4.06 -39.05
C ALA A 30 17.40 3.36 -39.94
N VAL A 31 16.96 2.55 -40.91
CA VAL A 31 17.85 1.93 -41.90
C VAL A 31 18.51 3.00 -42.78
N GLN A 32 17.79 4.05 -43.14
CA GLN A 32 18.34 5.15 -43.93
C GLN A 32 19.38 5.95 -43.14
N MET A 33 19.08 6.32 -41.89
CA MET A 33 20.08 6.93 -40.99
C MET A 33 21.31 6.03 -40.77
N ALA A 34 21.13 4.71 -40.75
CA ALA A 34 22.24 3.78 -40.64
C ALA A 34 23.13 3.74 -41.89
N LYS A 35 22.54 3.90 -43.09
CA LYS A 35 23.30 4.06 -44.33
C LYS A 35 24.01 5.40 -44.39
N ASP A 36 23.39 6.45 -43.86
CA ASP A 36 23.94 7.80 -43.83
C ASP A 36 25.04 7.95 -42.75
N ASN A 37 25.02 7.12 -41.70
CA ASN A 37 26.06 7.05 -40.66
C ASN A 37 26.45 5.60 -40.33
N PRO A 38 27.20 4.94 -41.23
CA PRO A 38 27.53 3.52 -41.09
C PRO A 38 28.44 3.22 -39.89
N LEU A 39 29.21 4.22 -39.43
CA LEU A 39 30.10 4.06 -38.28
C LEU A 39 29.32 4.00 -36.96
N ALA A 40 28.34 4.88 -36.76
CA ALA A 40 27.46 4.86 -35.59
C ALA A 40 26.50 3.65 -35.62
N ALA A 41 26.01 3.27 -36.80
CA ALA A 41 25.17 2.07 -36.96
C ALA A 41 25.94 0.77 -36.69
N GLY A 42 27.20 0.69 -37.13
CA GLY A 42 28.08 -0.45 -36.84
C GLY A 42 28.32 -0.65 -35.34
N ALA A 43 28.42 0.44 -34.57
CA ALA A 43 28.55 0.37 -33.11
C ALA A 43 27.29 -0.20 -32.43
N LEU A 44 26.09 0.22 -32.86
CA LEU A 44 24.83 -0.34 -32.34
C LEU A 44 24.67 -1.82 -32.70
N ALA A 45 25.03 -2.21 -33.94
CA ALA A 45 25.03 -3.61 -34.34
C ALA A 45 26.04 -4.44 -33.52
N ALA A 46 27.22 -3.90 -33.19
CA ALA A 46 28.22 -4.58 -32.35
C ALA A 46 27.78 -4.73 -30.88
N VAL A 47 27.04 -3.75 -30.36
CA VAL A 47 26.39 -3.82 -29.03
C VAL A 47 25.28 -4.87 -29.02
N LEU A 48 24.42 -4.89 -30.05
CA LEU A 48 23.33 -5.85 -30.17
C LEU A 48 23.81 -7.28 -30.50
N LEU A 49 24.92 -7.43 -31.21
CA LEU A 49 25.57 -8.71 -31.50
C LEU A 49 26.24 -9.33 -30.25
N GLY A 50 26.33 -8.57 -29.15
CA GLY A 50 26.70 -9.10 -27.84
C GLY A 50 28.17 -9.53 -27.71
N THR A 51 29.06 -8.96 -28.53
CA THR A 51 30.51 -9.16 -28.36
C THR A 51 30.97 -8.59 -27.00
N GLY A 52 32.10 -9.05 -26.45
CA GLY A 52 32.50 -8.76 -25.06
C GLY A 52 32.42 -7.28 -24.66
N ALA A 53 32.88 -6.37 -25.53
CA ALA A 53 32.75 -4.93 -25.31
C ALA A 53 31.30 -4.42 -25.33
N GLY A 54 30.43 -5.01 -26.15
CA GLY A 54 29.00 -4.71 -26.22
C GLY A 54 28.22 -5.09 -24.97
N ARG A 55 28.58 -6.20 -24.30
CA ARG A 55 27.93 -6.63 -23.04
C ARG A 55 28.25 -5.70 -21.87
N GLU A 56 29.47 -5.16 -21.80
CA GLU A 56 29.85 -4.18 -20.77
C GLU A 56 29.12 -2.86 -20.95
N VAL A 57 29.02 -2.38 -22.20
CA VAL A 57 28.25 -1.18 -22.54
C VAL A 57 26.75 -1.41 -22.30
N THR A 58 26.21 -2.60 -22.56
CA THR A 58 24.80 -2.93 -22.27
C THR A 58 24.51 -2.89 -20.77
N GLY A 59 25.41 -3.40 -19.93
CA GLY A 59 25.28 -3.33 -18.47
C GLY A 59 25.27 -1.89 -17.92
N ALA A 60 26.09 -1.01 -18.49
CA ALA A 60 26.10 0.42 -18.17
C ALA A 60 24.90 1.17 -18.76
N ALA A 61 24.49 0.85 -20.00
CA ALA A 61 23.39 1.48 -20.71
C ALA A 61 22.02 1.13 -20.13
N VAL A 62 21.84 -0.06 -19.55
CA VAL A 62 20.60 -0.40 -18.81
C VAL A 62 20.49 0.44 -17.55
N LYS A 63 21.59 0.62 -16.81
CA LYS A 63 21.60 1.45 -15.59
C LYS A 63 21.43 2.94 -15.92
N LEU A 64 22.15 3.45 -16.91
CA LEU A 64 22.05 4.83 -17.38
C LEU A 64 20.70 5.12 -18.06
N GLY A 65 20.19 4.18 -18.85
CA GLY A 65 18.89 4.28 -19.51
C GLY A 65 17.73 4.22 -18.53
N GLY A 66 17.82 3.37 -17.50
CA GLY A 66 16.85 3.35 -16.40
C GLY A 66 16.82 4.66 -15.62
N LEU A 67 17.99 5.21 -15.29
CA LEU A 67 18.09 6.54 -14.65
C LEU A 67 17.58 7.66 -15.55
N ALA A 68 17.87 7.62 -16.85
CA ALA A 68 17.39 8.62 -17.81
C ALA A 68 15.86 8.56 -17.98
N ALA A 69 15.26 7.36 -18.00
CA ALA A 69 13.82 7.19 -18.05
C ALA A 69 13.15 7.75 -16.79
N ILE A 70 13.66 7.43 -15.60
CA ILE A 70 13.15 7.96 -14.32
C ILE A 70 13.34 9.49 -14.26
N GLY A 71 14.52 9.99 -14.62
CA GLY A 71 14.80 11.42 -14.68
C GLY A 71 13.91 12.17 -15.67
N GLY A 72 13.62 11.57 -16.83
CA GLY A 72 12.70 12.10 -17.83
C GLY A 72 11.25 12.18 -17.32
N LEU A 73 10.79 11.13 -16.63
CA LEU A 73 9.46 11.13 -15.99
C LEU A 73 9.37 12.18 -14.87
N ALA A 74 10.39 12.29 -14.03
CA ALA A 74 10.45 13.28 -12.96
C ALA A 74 10.45 14.72 -13.51
N TYR A 75 11.22 14.98 -14.57
CA TYR A 75 11.27 16.30 -15.21
C TYR A 75 9.92 16.66 -15.86
N LYS A 76 9.28 15.71 -16.54
CA LYS A 76 7.94 15.89 -17.11
C LYS A 76 6.89 16.14 -16.03
N ALA A 77 6.95 15.42 -14.90
CA ALA A 77 6.06 15.63 -13.76
C ALA A 77 6.24 17.04 -13.14
N TYR A 78 7.49 17.50 -13.01
CA TYR A 78 7.79 18.84 -12.50
C TYR A 78 7.29 19.95 -13.44
N GLN A 79 7.44 19.77 -14.76
CA GLN A 79 6.87 20.70 -15.74
C GLN A 79 5.35 20.74 -15.66
N ASN A 80 4.70 19.58 -15.55
CA ASN A 80 3.24 19.50 -15.40
C ASN A 80 2.75 20.20 -14.13
N TYR A 81 3.48 20.05 -13.02
CA TYR A 81 3.20 20.75 -11.75
C TYR A 81 3.33 22.27 -11.91
N LYS A 82 4.41 22.76 -12.55
CA LYS A 82 4.56 24.19 -12.84
C LYS A 82 3.50 24.74 -13.79
N ALA A 83 2.97 23.91 -14.68
CA ALA A 83 1.88 24.26 -15.58
C ALA A 83 0.49 24.24 -14.89
N GLY A 84 0.42 23.93 -13.59
CA GLY A 84 -0.83 23.89 -12.84
C GLY A 84 -1.65 22.62 -13.04
N ASN A 85 -1.11 21.60 -13.70
CA ASN A 85 -1.74 20.29 -13.81
C ASN A 85 -1.43 19.47 -12.56
N ALA A 86 -2.46 19.11 -11.80
CA ALA A 86 -2.30 18.19 -10.67
C ALA A 86 -1.75 16.84 -11.17
N PRO A 87 -0.86 16.16 -10.42
CA PRO A 87 -0.46 14.80 -10.74
C PRO A 87 -1.70 13.92 -10.86
N ALA A 88 -1.79 13.09 -11.90
CA ALA A 88 -2.85 12.10 -11.97
C ALA A 88 -2.78 11.22 -10.71
N GLU A 89 -3.87 11.17 -9.95
CA GLU A 89 -4.01 10.23 -8.85
C GLU A 89 -3.73 8.83 -9.40
N ALA A 90 -2.82 8.10 -8.74
CA ALA A 90 -2.67 6.68 -9.01
C ALA A 90 -4.06 6.05 -8.95
N PRO A 91 -4.43 5.12 -9.86
CA PRO A 91 -5.70 4.41 -9.73
C PRO A 91 -5.75 3.87 -8.31
N ALA A 92 -6.79 4.26 -7.56
CA ALA A 92 -6.99 3.81 -6.21
C ALA A 92 -6.86 2.28 -6.25
N ALA A 93 -5.77 1.76 -5.69
CA ALA A 93 -5.72 0.34 -5.37
C ALA A 93 -6.93 0.13 -4.47
N GLY A 94 -7.97 -0.53 -5.00
CA GLY A 94 -9.21 -0.75 -4.27
C GLY A 94 -8.85 -1.28 -2.89
N GLU A 95 -9.39 -0.65 -1.85
CA GLU A 95 -9.23 -1.15 -0.48
C GLU A 95 -9.54 -2.65 -0.49
N PRO A 96 -8.66 -3.49 0.08
CA PRO A 96 -8.91 -4.93 0.13
C PRO A 96 -10.27 -5.16 0.80
N GLU A 97 -11.17 -5.85 0.10
CA GLU A 97 -12.48 -6.22 0.63
C GLU A 97 -12.27 -7.07 1.89
N LEU A 98 -12.49 -6.45 3.06
CA LEU A 98 -12.38 -7.13 4.35
C LEU A 98 -13.56 -8.09 4.49
N LEU A 99 -13.29 -9.38 4.33
CA LEU A 99 -14.26 -10.43 4.66
C LEU A 99 -14.63 -10.34 6.14
N PRO A 100 -15.89 -10.65 6.52
CA PRO A 100 -16.29 -10.65 7.91
C PRO A 100 -15.51 -11.71 8.71
N PRO A 101 -15.19 -11.44 9.99
CA PRO A 101 -14.47 -12.39 10.83
C PRO A 101 -15.26 -13.69 11.01
N PRO A 102 -14.61 -14.88 11.05
CA PRO A 102 -15.29 -16.15 11.24
C PRO A 102 -15.92 -16.23 12.64
N LYS A 103 -17.19 -16.62 12.72
CA LYS A 103 -18.00 -16.58 13.95
C LYS A 103 -17.71 -17.72 14.94
N ASP A 104 -17.05 -18.79 14.50
CA ASP A 104 -16.87 -20.03 15.27
C ASP A 104 -15.40 -20.40 15.51
N THR A 105 -14.50 -19.42 15.59
CA THR A 105 -13.08 -19.72 15.86
C THR A 105 -12.87 -20.17 17.30
N ALA A 106 -11.91 -21.08 17.51
CA ALA A 106 -11.48 -21.54 18.84
C ALA A 106 -10.91 -20.43 19.74
N PHE A 107 -10.69 -19.23 19.20
CA PHE A 107 -10.22 -18.04 19.91
C PHE A 107 -11.36 -17.08 20.28
N HIS A 108 -12.61 -17.42 19.97
CA HIS A 108 -13.75 -16.60 20.35
C HIS A 108 -13.97 -16.66 21.88
N PRO A 109 -14.17 -15.53 22.59
CA PRO A 109 -14.29 -15.51 24.06
C PRO A 109 -15.35 -16.48 24.61
N SER A 110 -16.46 -16.65 23.91
CA SER A 110 -17.53 -17.59 24.28
C SER A 110 -17.13 -19.08 24.22
N GLN A 111 -16.01 -19.42 23.59
CA GLN A 111 -15.48 -20.78 23.51
C GLN A 111 -14.38 -21.06 24.55
N ALA A 112 -14.04 -20.09 25.40
CA ALA A 112 -12.98 -20.23 26.39
C ALA A 112 -13.33 -21.30 27.45
N PRO A 113 -12.46 -22.31 27.67
CA PRO A 113 -12.73 -23.40 28.63
C PRO A 113 -12.93 -22.94 30.08
N GLN A 114 -12.36 -21.78 30.43
CA GLN A 114 -12.40 -21.22 31.79
C GLN A 114 -13.48 -20.14 31.96
N GLY A 115 -14.33 -19.94 30.94
CA GLY A 115 -15.30 -18.87 30.90
C GLY A 115 -14.78 -17.60 30.24
N GLU A 116 -15.72 -16.78 29.78
CA GLU A 116 -15.47 -15.55 29.01
C GLU A 116 -14.75 -14.49 29.85
N ASP A 117 -15.17 -14.29 31.10
CA ASP A 117 -14.60 -13.27 31.99
C ASP A 117 -13.10 -13.51 32.28
N GLU A 118 -12.71 -14.76 32.60
CA GLU A 118 -11.32 -15.10 32.89
C GLU A 118 -10.42 -15.02 31.65
N PHE A 119 -10.95 -15.39 30.48
CA PHE A 119 -10.24 -15.22 29.21
C PHE A 119 -10.02 -13.74 28.88
N THR A 120 -11.06 -12.91 29.06
CA THR A 120 -11.00 -11.46 28.84
C THR A 120 -10.00 -10.80 29.78
N LEU A 121 -10.05 -11.13 31.08
CA LEU A 121 -9.07 -10.65 32.07
C LEU A 121 -7.64 -11.08 31.72
N THR A 122 -7.45 -12.30 31.22
CA THR A 122 -6.14 -12.80 30.79
C THR A 122 -5.63 -12.04 29.56
N LEU A 123 -6.51 -11.76 28.59
CA LEU A 123 -6.18 -11.01 27.39
C LEU A 123 -5.79 -9.56 27.72
N ILE A 124 -6.56 -8.88 28.57
CA ILE A 124 -6.26 -7.51 29.03
C ILE A 124 -4.92 -7.47 29.77
N ARG A 125 -4.66 -8.42 30.68
CA ARG A 125 -3.36 -8.51 31.38
C ARG A 125 -2.20 -8.71 30.40
N ALA A 126 -2.39 -9.56 29.37
CA ALA A 126 -1.39 -9.78 28.34
C ALA A 126 -1.13 -8.50 27.53
N MET A 127 -2.17 -7.80 27.10
CA MET A 127 -2.06 -6.53 26.37
C MET A 127 -1.32 -5.47 27.17
N ILE A 128 -1.67 -5.30 28.45
CA ILE A 128 -1.03 -4.33 29.35
C ILE A 128 0.43 -4.71 29.60
N SER A 129 0.75 -6.00 29.74
CA SER A 129 2.13 -6.46 29.91
C SER A 129 2.98 -6.24 28.65
N ALA A 130 2.36 -6.33 27.47
CA ALA A 130 3.00 -6.09 26.19
C ALA A 130 3.25 -4.59 25.97
N ALA A 131 2.27 -3.73 26.26
CA ALA A 131 2.42 -2.27 26.22
C ALA A 131 3.56 -1.83 27.15
N LYS A 132 3.57 -2.35 28.40
CA LYS A 132 4.60 -2.03 29.39
C LYS A 132 5.99 -2.64 29.11
N ALA A 133 6.19 -3.39 28.03
CA ALA A 133 7.46 -4.08 27.79
C ALA A 133 8.64 -3.11 27.60
N ASP A 134 8.38 -1.85 27.24
CA ASP A 134 9.38 -0.79 27.10
C ASP A 134 9.60 0.03 28.40
N GLY A 135 8.83 -0.27 29.45
CA GLY A 135 8.90 0.39 30.75
C GLY A 135 7.91 1.53 30.95
N HIS A 136 7.12 1.93 29.95
CA HIS A 136 6.11 2.98 30.06
C HIS A 136 4.75 2.47 29.53
N ILE A 137 3.67 3.15 29.90
CA ILE A 137 2.37 3.03 29.23
C ILE A 137 1.94 4.46 28.95
N ASP A 138 1.76 4.81 27.69
CA ASP A 138 1.41 6.16 27.28
C ASP A 138 -0.12 6.37 27.17
N ASP A 139 -0.54 7.62 26.94
CA ASP A 139 -1.96 7.96 26.90
C ASP A 139 -2.65 7.41 25.65
N ASP A 140 -1.93 7.23 24.54
CA ASP A 140 -2.45 6.65 23.29
C ASP A 140 -2.78 5.17 23.48
N GLU A 141 -1.96 4.43 24.22
CA GLU A 141 -2.21 3.04 24.60
C GLU A 141 -3.42 2.91 25.54
N ARG A 142 -3.62 3.87 26.45
CA ARG A 142 -4.81 3.90 27.33
C ARG A 142 -6.11 4.17 26.56
N LEU A 143 -6.07 5.00 25.51
CA LEU A 143 -7.22 5.28 24.65
C LEU A 143 -7.75 4.03 23.92
N THR A 144 -6.91 3.00 23.75
CA THR A 144 -7.25 1.78 23.02
C THR A 144 -8.01 0.74 23.88
N ILE A 145 -8.05 0.91 25.21
CA ILE A 145 -8.68 -0.02 26.16
C ILE A 145 -10.06 0.53 26.58
N ASP A 146 -11.18 -0.12 26.21
CA ASP A 146 -12.57 0.26 26.59
C ASP A 146 -13.06 -0.60 27.78
N PRO A 147 -13.00 -0.12 29.04
CA PRO A 147 -13.41 -0.89 30.22
C PRO A 147 -14.94 -0.87 30.42
N ASP A 148 -15.62 -1.99 30.26
CA ASP A 148 -17.07 -2.08 30.44
C ASP A 148 -17.48 -2.53 31.85
N THR A 149 -16.62 -3.25 32.58
CA THR A 149 -16.92 -3.73 33.94
C THR A 149 -16.44 -2.79 35.07
N ARG A 150 -17.06 -2.90 36.25
CA ARG A 150 -16.64 -2.16 37.46
C ARG A 150 -15.25 -2.57 37.93
N ALA A 151 -14.89 -3.84 37.77
CA ALA A 151 -13.60 -4.36 38.19
C ALA A 151 -12.46 -3.80 37.34
N GLU A 152 -12.67 -3.68 36.03
CA GLU A 152 -11.69 -3.09 35.11
C GLU A 152 -11.49 -1.60 35.37
N ARG A 153 -12.55 -0.84 35.61
CA ARG A 153 -12.42 0.58 36.00
C ARG A 153 -11.59 0.74 37.26
N GLY A 154 -11.86 -0.04 38.30
CA GLY A 154 -11.07 -0.01 39.53
C GLY A 154 -9.61 -0.42 39.33
N TYR A 155 -9.32 -1.32 38.38
CA TYR A 155 -7.95 -1.69 38.03
C TYR A 155 -7.22 -0.55 37.30
N LEU A 156 -7.88 0.16 36.39
CA LEU A 156 -7.30 1.30 35.67
C LEU A 156 -7.03 2.49 36.59
N ASP A 157 -7.90 2.77 37.56
CA ASP A 157 -7.67 3.80 38.59
C ASP A 157 -6.43 3.49 39.44
N LEU A 158 -6.29 2.23 39.88
CA LEU A 158 -5.12 1.78 40.63
C LEU A 158 -3.84 1.85 39.79
N LEU A 159 -3.93 1.53 38.50
CA LEU A 159 -2.80 1.60 37.57
C LEU A 159 -2.36 3.06 37.34
N ALA A 160 -3.31 3.96 37.11
CA ALA A 160 -3.05 5.40 36.95
C ALA A 160 -2.34 5.97 38.19
N GLY A 161 -2.82 5.60 39.39
CA GLY A 161 -2.17 5.99 40.64
C GLY A 161 -0.75 5.43 40.79
N ARG A 162 -0.50 4.19 40.34
CA ARG A 162 0.83 3.57 40.40
C ARG A 162 1.82 4.15 39.39
N LEU A 163 1.31 4.63 38.25
CA LEU A 163 2.10 5.29 37.20
C LEU A 163 2.28 6.80 37.46
N GLY A 164 1.60 7.36 38.47
CA GLY A 164 1.70 8.77 38.82
C GLY A 164 1.07 9.69 37.78
N LEU A 165 0.03 9.23 37.10
CA LEU A 165 -0.66 10.04 36.09
C LEU A 165 -1.45 11.17 36.78
N PRO A 166 -1.37 12.42 36.28
CA PRO A 166 -2.17 13.52 36.83
C PRO A 166 -3.68 13.30 36.62
N ASP A 167 -4.50 13.64 37.61
CA ASP A 167 -5.96 13.49 37.55
C ASP A 167 -6.57 14.13 36.30
N ALA A 168 -6.12 15.34 35.94
CA ALA A 168 -6.59 16.05 34.75
C ALA A 168 -6.32 15.32 33.42
N LEU A 169 -5.27 14.49 33.38
CA LEU A 169 -4.93 13.67 32.22
C LEU A 169 -5.84 12.44 32.14
N VAL A 170 -6.14 11.83 33.29
CA VAL A 170 -7.12 10.73 33.38
C VAL A 170 -8.50 11.22 32.90
N ASP A 171 -8.96 12.37 33.38
CA ASP A 171 -10.23 12.98 32.97
C ASP A 171 -10.28 13.26 31.46
N HIS A 172 -9.17 13.75 30.88
CA HIS A 172 -9.08 14.02 29.45
C HIS A 172 -9.15 12.75 28.60
N VAL A 173 -8.48 11.68 29.03
CA VAL A 173 -8.53 10.37 28.37
C VAL A 173 -9.95 9.81 28.41
N GLU A 174 -10.62 9.82 29.57
CA GLU A 174 -12.01 9.34 29.69
C GLU A 174 -12.99 10.13 28.82
N ALA A 175 -12.83 11.46 28.73
CA ALA A 175 -13.63 12.31 27.86
C ALA A 175 -13.39 11.98 26.38
N THR A 176 -12.15 11.70 26.00
CA THR A 176 -11.77 11.36 24.61
C THR A 176 -12.31 9.98 24.20
N VAL A 177 -12.19 8.97 25.08
CA VAL A 177 -12.80 7.63 24.88
C VAL A 177 -14.32 7.74 24.74
N SER A 178 -14.95 8.52 25.61
CA SER A 178 -16.41 8.75 25.57
C SER A 178 -16.85 9.43 24.26
N ALA A 179 -16.06 10.38 23.75
CA ALA A 179 -16.34 11.09 22.50
C ALA A 179 -16.14 10.20 21.26
N ALA A 180 -15.21 9.25 21.29
CA ALA A 180 -14.95 8.30 20.21
C ALA A 180 -16.02 7.21 20.08
N LYS A 181 -16.80 6.96 21.15
CA LYS A 181 -17.85 5.94 21.18
C LYS A 181 -19.10 6.40 20.41
N VAL A 182 -19.19 6.04 19.12
CA VAL A 182 -20.40 6.25 18.31
C VAL A 182 -21.53 5.34 18.85
N PRO A 183 -22.72 5.86 19.21
CA PRO A 183 -23.80 5.03 19.72
C PRO A 183 -24.33 4.10 18.62
N ALA A 184 -24.12 2.80 18.79
CA ALA A 184 -24.72 1.78 17.94
C ALA A 184 -26.26 1.86 18.02
N LYS A 185 -26.89 2.21 16.90
CA LYS A 185 -28.34 2.35 16.75
C LYS A 185 -29.02 1.00 17.06
N ALA A 186 -29.78 0.92 18.15
CA ALA A 186 -30.53 -0.28 18.55
C ALA A 186 -31.57 -0.65 17.47
N GLY A 187 -31.28 -1.70 16.68
CA GLY A 187 -32.10 -2.16 15.57
C GLY A 187 -32.93 -3.41 15.92
N THR A 188 -34.22 -3.18 16.16
CA THR A 188 -35.37 -4.05 15.83
C THR A 188 -35.47 -5.44 16.46
N SER A 189 -36.31 -5.57 17.49
CA SER A 189 -36.82 -6.84 18.01
C SER A 189 -37.70 -7.58 16.99
N PRO A 190 -37.46 -8.87 16.66
CA PRO A 190 -38.44 -9.68 15.95
C PRO A 190 -39.45 -10.29 16.93
N ASN A 191 -40.65 -9.73 16.87
CA ASN A 191 -41.98 -10.27 17.20
C ASN A 191 -42.07 -11.78 17.55
N PRO A 192 -42.63 -12.17 18.72
CA PRO A 192 -42.86 -13.56 19.04
C PRO A 192 -44.22 -14.00 18.48
N ARG A 193 -44.23 -14.85 17.44
CA ARG A 193 -45.44 -15.57 17.05
C ARG A 193 -45.12 -17.00 16.62
N TRP A 194 -45.90 -17.89 17.25
CA TRP A 194 -46.15 -19.33 17.05
C TRP A 194 -45.00 -20.31 17.34
#